data_AF-A0A433PSS6-F1
#
_entry.id   AF-A0A433PSS6-F1
#
_cell.length_a   1.000
_cell.length_b   1.000
_cell.length_c   1.000
_cell.angle_alpha   90.00
_cell.angle_beta   90.00
_cell.angle_gamma   90.00
#
_symmetry.space_group_name_H-M   'P 1'
#
loop_
_entity.id
_entity.type
_entity.pdbx_description
1 polymer ?
#
loop_
_entity_poly.entity_id
_entity_poly.type
_entity_poly.pdbx_seq_one_letter_code
_entity_poly.pdbx_strand_id
1 'polypeptide(L)'
;MHSPSLSTTGYIGTAAGVRAVIKMAEELKRRNQRLVFVCDPVMGDDGKLYVNADVVPIYRQIMCIVDVATPNQFEAETLASRLITSLPTALQAVTAIHDLGPPYVIVTTLSLPDADIPQSLRSFPSASYPSLYCLGSHRPTRAASPHQFLITFPAYPGYFTGAGDLFSALVVARLAEAIEEEHNEIDVGIGAVSDMPPLARAVTKVVASVNAVVRRTSEAQRKAGISVGKGQKPDTIEVIRKCELQLVKGRAEIEKPPLGEEIKIVML
;
A
#
# COMPACT_ATOMS: atom_id res chain seq x y z
N MET A 1 28.70 -4.58 -1.59
CA MET A 1 27.62 -5.34 -0.93
C MET A 1 26.46 -5.42 -1.90
N HIS A 2 25.79 -6.57 -2.01
CA HIS A 2 24.65 -6.75 -2.93
C HIS A 2 23.35 -6.21 -2.32
N SER A 3 22.53 -5.52 -3.11
CA SER A 3 21.19 -5.03 -2.75
C SER A 3 20.32 -6.17 -2.18
N PRO A 4 19.39 -5.87 -1.25
CA PRO A 4 18.47 -6.89 -0.73
C PRO A 4 17.68 -7.53 -1.86
N SER A 5 17.58 -8.85 -1.85
CA SER A 5 16.66 -9.56 -2.75
C SER A 5 15.23 -9.36 -2.22
N LEU A 6 14.29 -9.04 -3.11
CA LEU A 6 12.89 -8.80 -2.75
C LEU A 6 11.99 -9.80 -3.45
N SER A 7 10.96 -10.27 -2.75
CA SER A 7 9.90 -11.12 -3.31
C SER A 7 8.54 -10.53 -2.96
N THR A 8 7.61 -10.55 -3.90
CA THR A 8 6.24 -10.08 -3.72
C THR A 8 5.25 -11.20 -4.01
N THR A 9 4.14 -11.19 -3.28
CA THR A 9 3.00 -12.05 -3.54
C THR A 9 1.75 -11.20 -3.68
N GLY A 10 0.96 -11.48 -4.72
CA GLY A 10 -0.34 -10.87 -4.98
C GLY A 10 -1.47 -11.88 -4.78
N TYR A 11 -2.56 -11.73 -5.55
CA TYR A 11 -3.74 -12.60 -5.44
C TYR A 11 -3.43 -14.10 -5.51
N ILE A 12 -3.82 -14.83 -4.46
CA ILE A 12 -3.78 -16.30 -4.42
C ILE A 12 -5.15 -16.82 -3.96
N GLY A 13 -5.99 -17.18 -4.93
CA GLY A 13 -7.40 -17.54 -4.68
C GLY A 13 -7.65 -18.88 -3.97
N THR A 14 -6.62 -19.62 -3.55
CA THR A 14 -6.80 -20.91 -2.85
C THR A 14 -5.88 -21.07 -1.65
N ALA A 15 -6.42 -21.70 -0.60
CA ALA A 15 -5.67 -22.09 0.60
C ALA A 15 -4.42 -22.92 0.30
N ALA A 16 -4.48 -23.81 -0.70
CA ALA A 16 -3.34 -24.63 -1.12
C ALA A 16 -2.25 -23.78 -1.80
N GLY A 17 -2.63 -22.81 -2.64
CA GLY A 17 -1.71 -21.88 -3.27
C GLY A 17 -0.98 -21.03 -2.23
N VAL A 18 -1.71 -20.46 -1.25
CA VAL A 18 -1.09 -19.66 -0.18
C VAL A 18 -0.08 -20.51 0.59
N ARG A 19 -0.45 -21.75 0.94
CA ARG A 19 0.47 -22.69 1.60
C ARG A 19 1.73 -23.03 0.80
N ALA A 20 1.63 -23.14 -0.52
CA ALA A 20 2.80 -23.38 -1.36
C ALA A 20 3.75 -22.18 -1.35
N VAL A 21 3.20 -20.96 -1.43
CA VAL A 21 3.96 -19.70 -1.37
C VAL A 21 4.68 -19.55 -0.03
N ILE A 22 4.03 -19.90 1.09
CA ILE A 22 4.67 -19.92 2.42
C ILE A 22 5.94 -20.78 2.40
N LYS A 23 5.81 -22.03 1.97
CA LYS A 23 6.94 -22.98 1.96
C LYS A 23 8.09 -22.47 1.11
N MET A 24 7.78 -21.82 -0.02
CA MET A 24 8.80 -21.20 -0.87
C MET A 24 9.45 -20.00 -0.18
N ALA A 25 8.67 -19.09 0.41
CA ALA A 25 9.18 -17.93 1.13
C ALA A 25 10.09 -18.34 2.30
N GLU A 26 9.70 -19.35 3.08
CA GLU A 26 10.51 -19.91 4.17
C GLU A 26 11.83 -20.51 3.67
N GLU A 27 11.81 -21.29 2.57
CA GLU A 27 13.04 -21.83 1.97
C GLU A 27 13.96 -20.70 1.47
N LEU A 28 13.40 -19.69 0.80
CA LEU A 28 14.18 -18.56 0.29
C LEU A 28 14.76 -17.75 1.45
N LYS A 29 14.02 -17.51 2.54
CA LYS A 29 14.53 -16.84 3.75
C LYS A 29 15.62 -17.66 4.45
N ARG A 30 15.52 -19.00 4.46
CA ARG A 30 16.60 -19.87 4.98
C ARG A 30 17.89 -19.74 4.17
N ARG A 31 17.80 -19.54 2.86
CA ARG A 31 18.96 -19.33 1.97
C ARG A 31 19.51 -17.91 2.03
N ASN A 32 18.63 -16.93 2.22
CA ASN A 32 18.98 -15.52 2.27
C ASN A 32 18.19 -14.83 3.39
N GLN A 33 18.82 -14.68 4.56
CA GLN A 33 18.21 -13.99 5.71
C GLN A 33 17.95 -12.49 5.45
N ARG A 34 18.52 -11.92 4.38
CA ARG A 34 18.29 -10.53 3.95
C ARG A 34 17.17 -10.41 2.92
N LEU A 35 16.49 -11.50 2.58
CA LEU A 35 15.32 -11.48 1.70
C LEU A 35 14.18 -10.73 2.38
N VAL A 36 13.70 -9.67 1.72
CA VAL A 36 12.52 -8.94 2.15
C VAL A 36 11.31 -9.52 1.43
N PHE A 37 10.37 -10.06 2.20
CA PHE A 37 9.12 -10.61 1.73
C PHE A 37 7.98 -9.61 1.89
N VAL A 38 7.49 -9.13 0.74
CA VAL A 38 6.31 -8.24 0.64
C VAL A 38 5.08 -9.08 0.37
N CYS A 39 4.06 -8.96 1.21
CA CYS A 39 2.80 -9.68 1.09
C CYS A 39 1.65 -8.71 0.89
N ASP A 40 0.98 -8.82 -0.25
CA ASP A 40 -0.32 -8.23 -0.50
C ASP A 40 -1.41 -9.26 -0.14
N PRO A 41 -2.10 -9.11 1.00
CA PRO A 41 -3.04 -10.10 1.49
C PRO A 41 -4.39 -9.99 0.79
N VAL A 42 -4.39 -10.17 -0.54
CA VAL A 42 -5.56 -9.94 -1.39
C VAL A 42 -6.70 -10.88 -1.00
N MET A 43 -7.66 -10.37 -0.25
CA MET A 43 -8.81 -11.13 0.26
C MET A 43 -10.15 -10.52 -0.15
N GLY A 44 -10.21 -9.21 -0.38
CA GLY A 44 -11.47 -8.54 -0.64
C GLY A 44 -11.34 -7.02 -0.66
N ASP A 45 -12.41 -6.35 -1.07
CA ASP A 45 -12.51 -4.89 -1.06
C ASP A 45 -13.99 -4.49 -0.89
N ASP A 46 -14.25 -3.21 -0.57
CA ASP A 46 -15.61 -2.67 -0.40
C ASP A 46 -16.52 -3.53 0.51
N GLY A 47 -15.95 -4.08 1.59
CA GLY A 47 -16.68 -4.89 2.56
C GLY A 47 -17.00 -6.33 2.12
N LYS A 48 -16.45 -6.80 1.00
CA LYS A 48 -16.75 -8.12 0.43
C LYS A 48 -15.47 -8.93 0.21
N LEU A 49 -15.48 -10.18 0.68
CA LEU A 49 -14.43 -11.15 0.35
C LEU A 49 -14.54 -11.62 -1.10
N TYR A 50 -13.39 -11.64 -1.80
CA TYR A 50 -13.22 -12.29 -3.10
C TYR A 50 -12.77 -13.75 -2.97
N VAL A 51 -12.25 -14.12 -1.80
CA VAL A 51 -11.74 -15.46 -1.50
C VAL A 51 -12.67 -16.19 -0.54
N ASN A 52 -12.50 -17.51 -0.45
CA ASN A 52 -13.18 -18.29 0.58
C ASN A 52 -12.74 -17.82 1.97
N ALA A 53 -13.66 -17.75 2.94
CA ALA A 53 -13.39 -17.37 4.33
C ALA A 53 -12.25 -18.18 4.97
N ASP A 54 -12.06 -19.43 4.55
CA ASP A 54 -10.97 -20.30 5.02
C ASP A 54 -9.55 -19.81 4.65
N VAL A 55 -9.43 -18.81 3.77
CA VAL A 55 -8.15 -18.21 3.40
C VAL A 55 -7.67 -17.19 4.43
N VAL A 56 -8.59 -16.56 5.18
CA VAL A 56 -8.25 -15.53 6.18
C VAL A 56 -7.35 -16.07 7.31
N PRO A 57 -7.64 -17.23 7.93
CA PRO A 57 -6.75 -17.80 8.94
C PRO A 57 -5.34 -18.09 8.40
N ILE A 58 -5.23 -18.44 7.13
CA ILE A 58 -3.94 -18.72 6.49
C ILE A 58 -3.17 -17.42 6.37
N TYR A 59 -3.76 -16.34 5.83
CA TYR A 59 -3.07 -15.05 5.79
C TYR A 59 -2.62 -14.57 7.17
N ARG A 60 -3.42 -14.76 8.22
CA ARG A 60 -2.99 -14.46 9.59
C ARG A 60 -1.79 -15.28 10.05
N GLN A 61 -1.75 -16.57 9.71
CA GLN A 61 -0.64 -17.46 10.06
C GLN A 61 0.67 -17.03 9.40
N ILE A 62 0.64 -16.53 8.15
CA ILE A 62 1.87 -16.19 7.41
C ILE A 62 2.49 -14.87 7.82
N MET A 63 1.74 -13.99 8.48
CA MET A 63 2.22 -12.67 8.87
C MET A 63 3.55 -12.75 9.68
N CYS A 64 3.79 -13.83 10.41
CA CYS A 64 5.03 -14.04 11.16
C CYS A 64 6.30 -14.14 10.31
N ILE A 65 6.17 -14.45 9.02
CA ILE A 65 7.31 -14.51 8.06
C ILE A 65 7.30 -13.34 7.07
N VAL A 66 6.29 -12.48 7.09
CA VAL A 66 6.16 -11.30 6.21
C VAL A 66 7.01 -10.16 6.78
N ASP A 67 7.76 -9.47 5.92
CA ASP A 67 8.51 -8.28 6.33
C ASP A 67 7.68 -7.01 6.10
N VAL A 68 6.97 -6.94 4.97
CA VAL A 68 6.11 -5.81 4.60
C VAL A 68 4.72 -6.31 4.23
N ALA A 69 3.69 -5.91 4.96
CA ALA A 69 2.30 -6.18 4.62
C ALA A 69 1.66 -4.96 3.96
N THR A 70 0.95 -5.14 2.84
CA THR A 70 0.29 -4.07 2.08
C THR A 70 -1.24 -4.21 1.97
N PRO A 71 -1.99 -4.45 3.07
CA PRO A 71 -3.45 -4.61 2.99
C PRO A 71 -4.15 -3.32 2.56
N ASN A 72 -5.32 -3.43 1.93
CA ASN A 72 -6.31 -2.34 1.90
C ASN A 72 -7.05 -2.20 3.25
N GLN A 73 -7.98 -1.24 3.39
CA GLN A 73 -8.75 -1.06 4.62
C GLN A 73 -9.47 -2.34 5.06
N PHE A 74 -10.23 -2.97 4.17
CA PHE A 74 -11.04 -4.15 4.47
C PHE A 74 -10.16 -5.35 4.89
N GLU A 75 -9.04 -5.54 4.21
CA GLU A 75 -8.06 -6.58 4.53
C GLU A 75 -7.37 -6.31 5.86
N ALA A 76 -7.06 -5.05 6.17
CA ALA A 76 -6.50 -4.65 7.46
C ALA A 76 -7.50 -4.90 8.59
N GLU A 77 -8.78 -4.58 8.39
CA GLU A 77 -9.86 -4.88 9.34
C GLU A 77 -10.00 -6.39 9.58
N THR A 78 -9.93 -7.16 8.51
CA THR A 78 -10.01 -8.63 8.52
C THR A 78 -8.81 -9.24 9.25
N LEU A 79 -7.59 -8.80 8.93
CA LEU A 79 -6.36 -9.25 9.58
C LEU A 79 -6.33 -8.83 11.05
N ALA A 80 -6.82 -7.64 11.41
CA ALA A 80 -6.85 -7.16 12.79
C ALA A 80 -8.04 -7.72 13.60
N SER A 81 -9.07 -8.27 12.94
CA SER A 81 -10.40 -8.52 13.53
C SER A 81 -10.97 -7.29 14.25
N ARG A 82 -10.84 -6.12 13.63
CA ARG A 82 -11.25 -4.81 14.18
C ARG A 82 -11.72 -3.92 13.04
N LEU A 83 -12.82 -3.18 13.23
CA LEU A 83 -13.27 -2.20 12.25
C LEU A 83 -12.44 -0.92 12.34
N ILE A 84 -12.21 -0.29 11.20
CA ILE A 84 -11.51 0.98 11.07
C ILE A 84 -12.57 2.04 10.71
N THR A 85 -12.94 2.85 11.69
CA THR A 85 -13.96 3.90 11.56
C THR A 85 -13.41 5.29 11.82
N SER A 86 -12.13 5.39 12.21
CA SER A 86 -11.45 6.61 12.63
C SER A 86 -9.93 6.43 12.54
N LEU A 87 -9.16 7.53 12.58
CA LEU A 87 -7.70 7.43 12.63
C LEU A 87 -7.21 6.60 13.84
N PRO A 88 -7.69 6.82 15.09
CA PRO A 88 -7.28 5.99 16.23
C PRO A 88 -7.54 4.49 16.05
N THR A 89 -8.69 4.10 15.47
CA THR A 89 -8.99 2.68 15.21
C THR A 89 -8.09 2.10 14.12
N ALA A 90 -7.70 2.89 13.11
CA ALA A 90 -6.71 2.49 12.11
C ALA A 90 -5.33 2.20 12.75
N LEU A 91 -4.85 3.08 13.65
CA LEU A 91 -3.57 2.88 14.35
C LEU A 91 -3.59 1.62 15.22
N GLN A 92 -4.71 1.36 15.90
CA GLN A 92 -4.93 0.14 16.68
C GLN A 92 -4.98 -1.12 15.82
N ALA A 93 -5.62 -1.06 14.65
CA ALA A 93 -5.67 -2.17 13.70
C ALA A 93 -4.27 -2.52 13.17
N VAL A 94 -3.49 -1.51 12.77
CA VAL A 94 -2.10 -1.69 12.35
C VAL A 94 -1.22 -2.25 13.47
N THR A 95 -1.42 -1.81 14.71
CA THR A 95 -0.71 -2.38 15.87
C THR A 95 -1.05 -3.88 16.04
N ALA A 96 -2.31 -4.26 15.90
CA ALA A 96 -2.72 -5.66 15.94
C ALA A 96 -2.13 -6.48 14.79
N ILE A 97 -1.98 -5.90 13.59
CA ILE A 97 -1.31 -6.57 12.46
C ILE A 97 0.17 -6.77 12.77
N HIS A 98 0.86 -5.77 13.33
CA HIS A 98 2.25 -5.95 13.76
C HIS A 98 2.38 -7.07 14.81
N ASP A 99 1.38 -7.31 15.66
CA ASP A 99 1.39 -8.41 16.64
C ASP A 99 1.31 -9.79 15.99
N LEU A 100 0.88 -9.87 14.73
CA LEU A 100 0.92 -11.09 13.92
C LEU A 100 2.32 -11.38 13.36
N GLY A 101 3.21 -10.37 13.29
CA GLY A 101 4.56 -10.56 12.75
C GLY A 101 5.22 -9.37 12.06
N PRO A 102 4.61 -8.75 11.04
CA PRO A 102 5.33 -7.91 10.10
C PRO A 102 5.86 -6.64 10.78
N PRO A 103 7.15 -6.31 10.63
CA PRO A 103 7.70 -5.05 11.13
C PRO A 103 7.22 -3.84 10.33
N TYR A 104 6.90 -4.00 9.05
CA TYR A 104 6.36 -2.94 8.21
C TYR A 104 4.92 -3.26 7.80
N VAL A 105 4.01 -2.32 8.03
CA VAL A 105 2.61 -2.42 7.61
C VAL A 105 2.24 -1.13 6.88
N ILE A 106 1.67 -1.28 5.69
CA ILE A 106 1.20 -0.17 4.84
C ILE A 106 -0.25 -0.45 4.50
N VAL A 107 -1.18 0.26 5.15
CA VAL A 107 -2.58 0.21 4.74
C VAL A 107 -2.73 1.12 3.52
N THR A 108 -2.88 0.49 2.35
CA THR A 108 -2.72 1.14 1.03
C THR A 108 -3.75 2.23 0.79
N THR A 109 -4.98 2.02 1.26
CA THR A 109 -6.10 2.93 1.12
C THR A 109 -6.98 2.89 2.36
N LEU A 110 -7.39 4.06 2.83
CA LEU A 110 -8.27 4.29 3.96
C LEU A 110 -9.25 5.42 3.62
N SER A 111 -10.51 5.24 4.04
CA SER A 111 -11.53 6.28 4.05
C SER A 111 -11.80 6.66 5.51
N LEU A 112 -11.32 7.83 5.92
CA LEU A 112 -11.43 8.30 7.31
C LEU A 112 -12.27 9.58 7.39
N PRO A 113 -12.99 9.82 8.49
CA PRO A 113 -13.70 11.08 8.69
C PRO A 113 -12.73 12.26 8.81
N ASP A 114 -13.00 13.36 8.10
CA ASP A 114 -12.17 14.58 8.16
C ASP A 114 -11.92 15.07 9.59
N ALA A 115 -12.88 14.84 10.50
CA ALA A 115 -12.79 15.21 11.91
C ALA A 115 -11.62 14.56 12.65
N ASP A 116 -11.13 13.40 12.20
CA ASP A 116 -10.07 12.63 12.84
C ASP A 116 -8.68 12.87 12.21
N ILE A 117 -8.62 13.62 11.11
CA ILE A 117 -7.40 13.81 10.33
C ILE A 117 -6.60 15.01 10.87
N PRO A 118 -5.25 14.98 10.94
CA PRO A 118 -4.47 16.16 11.33
C PRO A 118 -4.74 17.38 10.42
N GLN A 119 -4.82 18.58 11.00
CA GLN A 119 -5.19 19.81 10.26
C GLN A 119 -4.26 20.10 9.07
N SER A 120 -2.98 19.72 9.17
CA SER A 120 -2.00 19.82 8.08
C SER A 120 -2.38 19.04 6.83
N LEU A 121 -3.19 17.97 6.97
CA LEU A 121 -3.67 17.13 5.88
C LEU A 121 -5.09 17.47 5.42
N ARG A 122 -5.89 18.22 6.21
CA ARG A 122 -7.27 18.58 5.86
C ARG A 122 -7.36 19.61 4.74
N SER A 123 -6.33 20.44 4.58
CA SER A 123 -6.36 21.55 3.62
C SER A 123 -5.96 21.09 2.22
N PHE A 124 -6.96 20.78 1.39
CA PHE A 124 -6.86 20.89 -0.06
C PHE A 124 -7.54 22.19 -0.52
N PRO A 125 -6.80 23.26 -0.80
CA PRO A 125 -7.39 24.53 -1.25
C PRO A 125 -8.08 24.44 -2.64
N SER A 126 -7.92 23.34 -3.37
CA SER A 126 -8.29 23.21 -4.79
C SER A 126 -9.02 21.90 -5.15
N ALA A 127 -9.21 20.95 -4.23
CA ALA A 127 -9.59 19.59 -4.63
C ALA A 127 -11.05 19.51 -5.13
N SER A 128 -11.20 19.21 -6.42
CA SER A 128 -12.47 18.78 -7.04
C SER A 128 -12.90 17.37 -6.61
N TYR A 129 -12.14 16.73 -5.72
CA TYR A 129 -12.24 15.31 -5.39
C TYR A 129 -12.10 15.09 -3.87
N PRO A 130 -12.75 14.07 -3.29
CA PRO A 130 -12.56 13.70 -1.89
C PRO A 130 -11.14 13.15 -1.65
N SER A 131 -10.73 13.09 -0.40
CA SER A 131 -9.42 12.55 0.00
C SER A 131 -9.49 11.06 0.33
N LEU A 132 -8.41 10.35 0.06
CA LEU A 132 -8.10 9.03 0.61
C LEU A 132 -6.77 9.12 1.37
N TYR A 133 -6.53 8.13 2.22
CA TYR A 133 -5.34 8.08 3.05
C TYR A 133 -4.58 6.77 2.89
N CYS A 134 -3.25 6.83 3.01
CA CYS A 134 -2.37 5.68 3.13
C CYS A 134 -1.68 5.78 4.49
N LEU A 135 -1.78 4.73 5.31
CA LEU A 135 -1.17 4.67 6.65
C LEU A 135 0.04 3.74 6.61
N GLY A 136 1.23 4.29 6.81
CA GLY A 136 2.45 3.51 6.96
C GLY A 136 2.87 3.40 8.41
N SER A 137 3.44 2.26 8.77
CA SER A 137 3.89 1.96 10.12
C SER A 137 5.10 1.05 10.13
N HIS A 138 6.10 1.41 10.93
CA HIS A 138 7.29 0.61 11.18
C HIS A 138 7.42 0.31 12.67
N ARG A 139 7.42 -0.98 13.03
CA ARG A 139 7.66 -1.47 14.38
C ARG A 139 8.77 -2.54 14.36
N PRO A 140 10.03 -2.18 14.67
CA PRO A 140 11.17 -3.09 14.54
C PRO A 140 11.06 -4.35 15.42
N THR A 141 10.47 -4.22 16.60
CA THR A 141 10.27 -5.33 17.54
C THR A 141 8.93 -5.21 18.22
N ARG A 142 8.41 -6.32 18.76
CA ARG A 142 7.13 -6.32 19.49
C ARG A 142 7.14 -5.42 20.74
N ALA A 143 8.30 -5.16 21.33
CA ALA A 143 8.46 -4.29 22.49
C ALA A 143 8.60 -2.79 22.13
N ALA A 144 8.90 -2.48 20.87
CA ALA A 144 9.07 -1.10 20.41
C ALA A 144 7.72 -0.44 20.14
N SER A 145 7.64 0.87 20.36
CA SER A 145 6.53 1.68 19.86
C SER A 145 6.60 1.77 18.33
N PRO A 146 5.47 1.68 17.62
CA PRO A 146 5.44 1.85 16.18
C PRO A 146 5.69 3.32 15.80
N HIS A 147 6.47 3.55 14.74
CA HIS A 147 6.60 4.85 14.09
C HIS A 147 5.61 4.90 12.93
N GLN A 148 4.66 5.83 12.99
CA GLN A 148 3.52 5.85 12.09
C GLN A 148 3.43 7.18 11.33
N PHE A 149 2.88 7.13 10.13
CA PHE A 149 2.66 8.31 9.30
C PHE A 149 1.42 8.13 8.42
N LEU A 150 0.78 9.24 8.10
CA LEU A 150 -0.38 9.27 7.22
C LEU A 150 -0.06 10.10 5.97
N ILE A 151 -0.35 9.55 4.81
CA ILE A 151 -0.27 10.25 3.52
C ILE A 151 -1.69 10.48 3.03
N THR A 152 -2.02 11.71 2.64
CA THR A 152 -3.29 12.05 1.98
C THR A 152 -3.09 12.17 0.48
N PHE A 153 -4.09 11.78 -0.31
CA PHE A 153 -4.09 11.91 -1.76
C PHE A 153 -5.53 11.97 -2.32
N PRO A 154 -5.75 12.50 -3.54
CA PRO A 154 -7.09 12.63 -4.12
C PRO A 154 -7.69 11.28 -4.53
N ALA A 155 -9.00 11.12 -4.31
CA ALA A 155 -9.79 9.99 -4.81
C ALA A 155 -10.46 10.35 -6.16
N TYR A 156 -9.99 9.75 -7.24
CA TYR A 156 -10.58 9.97 -8.56
C TYR A 156 -11.78 9.05 -8.82
N PRO A 157 -12.83 9.53 -9.51
CA PRO A 157 -13.94 8.69 -9.90
C PRO A 157 -13.52 7.68 -10.98
N GLY A 158 -14.11 6.49 -10.95
CA GLY A 158 -13.85 5.44 -11.94
C GLY A 158 -13.75 4.07 -11.31
N TYR A 159 -13.64 3.07 -12.16
CA TYR A 159 -13.36 1.69 -11.77
C TYR A 159 -11.90 1.37 -12.08
N PHE A 160 -11.16 0.86 -11.09
CA PHE A 160 -9.74 0.53 -11.23
C PHE A 160 -9.51 -0.90 -10.78
N THR A 161 -8.69 -1.64 -11.53
CA THR A 161 -8.25 -2.99 -11.16
C THR A 161 -6.74 -3.06 -11.27
N GLY A 162 -6.10 -3.78 -10.36
CA GLY A 162 -4.64 -3.92 -10.31
C GLY A 162 -3.89 -2.72 -9.69
N ALA A 163 -4.59 -1.76 -9.07
CA ALA A 163 -3.94 -0.64 -8.38
C ALA A 163 -3.17 -1.12 -7.14
N GLY A 164 -3.71 -2.11 -6.41
CA GLY A 164 -3.01 -2.79 -5.30
C GLY A 164 -1.76 -3.52 -5.77
N ASP A 165 -1.85 -4.31 -6.86
CA ASP A 165 -0.70 -5.01 -7.42
C ASP A 165 0.42 -4.03 -7.85
N LEU A 166 0.06 -2.93 -8.50
CA LEU A 166 1.00 -1.86 -8.84
C LEU A 166 1.63 -1.24 -7.59
N PHE A 167 0.82 -0.96 -6.57
CA PHE A 167 1.30 -0.40 -5.29
C PHE A 167 2.32 -1.34 -4.64
N SER A 168 1.97 -2.61 -4.46
CA SER A 168 2.82 -3.63 -3.85
C SER A 168 4.13 -3.83 -4.64
N ALA A 169 4.08 -3.82 -5.97
CA ALA A 169 5.27 -3.88 -6.82
C ALA A 169 6.18 -2.64 -6.69
N LEU A 170 5.61 -1.44 -6.56
CA LEU A 170 6.39 -0.22 -6.38
C LEU A 170 6.94 -0.09 -4.97
N VAL A 171 6.25 -0.60 -3.94
CA VAL A 171 6.79 -0.68 -2.56
C VAL A 171 8.11 -1.44 -2.56
N VAL A 172 8.17 -2.59 -3.25
CA VAL A 172 9.40 -3.37 -3.39
C VAL A 172 10.55 -2.50 -3.93
N ALA A 173 10.34 -1.85 -5.07
CA ALA A 173 11.38 -1.05 -5.72
C ALA A 173 11.79 0.18 -4.88
N ARG A 174 10.81 0.96 -4.41
CA ARG A 174 11.06 2.22 -3.72
C ARG A 174 11.61 2.04 -2.31
N LEU A 175 11.26 0.94 -1.62
CA LEU A 175 11.87 0.62 -0.34
C LEU A 175 13.34 0.24 -0.49
N ALA A 176 13.69 -0.52 -1.54
CA ALA A 176 15.07 -0.85 -1.84
C ALA A 176 15.91 0.41 -2.08
N GLU A 177 15.42 1.31 -2.94
CA GLU A 177 16.05 2.60 -3.21
C GLU A 177 16.22 3.44 -1.93
N ALA A 178 15.17 3.54 -1.10
CA ALA A 178 15.21 4.37 0.10
C ALA A 178 16.21 3.85 1.14
N ILE A 179 16.37 2.52 1.25
CA ILE A 179 17.37 1.89 2.12
C ILE A 179 18.78 2.14 1.58
N GLU A 180 19.01 2.00 0.27
CA GLU A 180 20.33 2.27 -0.34
C GLU A 180 20.73 3.75 -0.20
N GLU A 181 19.80 4.67 -0.40
CA GLU A 181 20.00 6.11 -0.22
C GLU A 181 20.40 6.44 1.23
N GLU A 182 19.72 5.88 2.23
CA GLU A 182 20.03 6.09 3.65
C GLU A 182 21.45 5.60 4.02
N HIS A 183 21.86 4.43 3.51
CA HIS A 183 23.21 3.91 3.76
C HIS A 183 24.29 4.82 3.15
N ASN A 184 24.06 5.31 1.93
CA ASN A 184 24.99 6.22 1.26
C ASN A 184 25.08 7.58 1.98
N GLU A 185 23.97 8.12 2.50
CA GLU A 185 23.98 9.37 3.28
C GLU A 185 24.80 9.25 4.57
N ILE A 186 24.71 8.09 5.25
CA ILE A 186 25.51 7.77 6.45
C ILE A 186 27.01 7.68 6.10
N ASP A 187 27.37 6.98 5.02
CA ASP A 187 28.77 6.77 4.60
C ASP A 187 29.46 8.07 4.14
N VAL A 188 28.72 9.02 3.56
CA VAL A 188 29.29 10.28 3.04
C VAL A 188 29.38 11.37 4.12
N GLY A 189 28.88 11.12 5.34
CA GLY A 189 28.97 12.06 6.47
C GLY A 189 28.20 13.38 6.25
N ILE A 190 27.30 13.42 5.27
CA ILE A 190 26.44 14.57 5.00
C ILE A 190 25.25 14.45 5.94
N GLY A 191 25.30 15.13 7.08
CA GLY A 191 24.29 15.14 8.13
C GLY A 191 22.94 15.78 7.76
N ALA A 192 22.53 15.75 6.49
CA ALA A 192 21.18 16.06 6.05
C ALA A 192 20.45 14.73 5.78
N VAL A 193 20.29 13.92 6.84
CA VAL A 193 19.32 12.81 6.79
C VAL A 193 18.00 13.48 6.42
N SER A 194 17.37 13.03 5.33
CA SER A 194 16.00 13.46 5.05
C SER A 194 15.18 13.34 6.34
N ASP A 195 14.48 14.40 6.77
CA ASP A 195 13.68 14.40 8.02
C ASP A 195 12.63 13.26 8.08
N MET A 196 12.44 12.54 6.97
CA MET A 196 11.48 11.50 6.77
C MET A 196 12.14 10.11 6.75
N PRO A 197 11.66 9.13 7.54
CA PRO A 197 12.18 7.77 7.53
C PRO A 197 12.12 7.10 6.14
N PRO A 198 13.00 6.12 5.83
CA PRO A 198 13.04 5.46 4.53
C PRO A 198 11.69 4.92 4.04
N LEU A 199 10.91 4.30 4.94
CA LEU A 199 9.58 3.79 4.61
C LEU A 199 8.64 4.94 4.17
N ALA A 200 8.63 6.05 4.88
CA ALA A 200 7.80 7.20 4.57
C ALA A 200 8.18 7.83 3.21
N ARG A 201 9.48 7.94 2.92
CA ARG A 201 9.99 8.40 1.62
C ARG A 201 9.57 7.46 0.49
N ALA A 202 9.77 6.16 0.68
CA ALA A 202 9.40 5.13 -0.29
C ALA A 202 7.90 5.14 -0.57
N VAL A 203 7.07 5.08 0.47
CA VAL A 203 5.61 5.02 0.33
C VAL A 203 5.06 6.32 -0.25
N THR A 204 5.63 7.49 0.05
CA THR A 204 5.23 8.76 -0.59
C THR A 204 5.47 8.72 -2.10
N LYS A 205 6.65 8.23 -2.54
CA LYS A 205 6.94 8.01 -3.98
C LYS A 205 5.94 7.02 -4.60
N VAL A 206 5.61 5.93 -3.91
CA VAL A 206 4.63 4.93 -4.38
C VAL A 206 3.24 5.54 -4.56
N VAL A 207 2.72 6.21 -3.52
CA VAL A 207 1.41 6.87 -3.55
C VAL A 207 1.35 7.86 -4.71
N ALA A 208 2.39 8.65 -4.94
CA ALA A 208 2.44 9.60 -6.05
C ALA A 208 2.38 8.93 -7.43
N SER A 209 3.16 7.87 -7.67
CA SER A 209 3.10 7.14 -8.93
C SER A 209 1.74 6.47 -9.15
N VAL A 210 1.20 5.78 -8.14
CA VAL A 210 -0.09 5.10 -8.25
C VAL A 210 -1.21 6.11 -8.47
N ASN A 211 -1.25 7.19 -7.70
CA ASN A 211 -2.28 8.22 -7.81
C ASN A 211 -2.25 8.90 -9.19
N ALA A 212 -1.07 9.16 -9.75
CA ALA A 212 -0.94 9.72 -11.09
C ALA A 212 -1.44 8.77 -12.19
N VAL A 213 -1.13 7.48 -12.08
CA VAL A 213 -1.65 6.45 -13.01
C VAL A 213 -3.18 6.34 -12.89
N VAL A 214 -3.73 6.36 -11.68
CA VAL A 214 -5.17 6.35 -11.43
C VAL A 214 -5.84 7.59 -12.00
N ARG A 215 -5.28 8.78 -11.80
CA ARG A 215 -5.76 10.04 -12.40
C ARG A 215 -5.86 9.94 -13.91
N ARG A 216 -4.77 9.52 -14.56
CA ARG A 216 -4.70 9.34 -16.02
C ARG A 216 -5.74 8.35 -16.51
N THR A 217 -5.95 7.28 -15.75
CA THR A 217 -6.95 6.24 -16.07
C THR A 217 -8.38 6.79 -15.92
N SER A 218 -8.67 7.54 -14.85
CA SER A 218 -9.95 8.23 -14.65
C SER A 218 -10.25 9.22 -15.78
N GLU A 219 -9.27 10.03 -16.18
CA GLU A 219 -9.40 10.97 -17.29
C GLU A 219 -9.65 10.26 -18.63
N ALA A 220 -9.01 9.11 -18.85
CA ALA A 220 -9.23 8.29 -20.05
C ALA A 220 -10.64 7.69 -20.08
N GLN A 221 -11.13 7.16 -18.95
CA GLN A 221 -12.51 6.66 -18.81
C GLN A 221 -13.52 7.78 -19.11
N ARG A 222 -13.32 8.96 -18.52
CA ARG A 222 -14.16 10.14 -18.76
C ARG A 222 -14.19 10.55 -20.24
N LYS A 223 -13.04 10.57 -20.91
CA LYS A 223 -12.94 10.87 -22.35
C LYS A 223 -13.64 9.81 -23.22
N ALA A 224 -13.68 8.57 -22.76
CA ALA A 224 -14.39 7.48 -23.42
C ALA A 224 -15.90 7.46 -23.12
N GLY A 225 -16.44 8.43 -22.37
CA GLY A 225 -17.85 8.48 -21.98
C GLY A 225 -18.24 7.41 -20.95
N ILE A 226 -17.26 6.81 -20.26
CA ILE A 226 -17.49 5.78 -19.25
C ILE A 226 -17.76 6.48 -17.92
N SER A 227 -18.96 6.28 -17.38
CA SER A 227 -19.33 6.70 -16.03
C SER A 227 -19.65 5.46 -15.21
N VAL A 228 -18.79 5.16 -14.25
CA VAL A 228 -18.95 4.02 -13.35
C VAL A 228 -18.93 4.58 -11.93
N GLY A 229 -19.96 4.28 -11.15
CA GLY A 229 -20.02 4.67 -9.75
C GLY A 229 -18.90 4.01 -8.93
N LYS A 230 -18.52 4.62 -7.81
CA LYS A 230 -17.54 4.03 -6.87
C LYS A 230 -18.05 2.63 -6.45
N GLY A 231 -17.18 1.62 -6.54
CA GLY A 231 -17.50 0.22 -6.18
C GLY A 231 -18.45 -0.50 -7.15
N GLN A 232 -18.85 0.12 -8.26
CA GLN A 232 -19.62 -0.54 -9.31
C GLN A 232 -18.66 -1.17 -10.31
N LYS A 233 -18.80 -2.48 -10.52
CA LYS A 233 -18.09 -3.15 -11.60
C LYS A 233 -18.84 -2.88 -12.92
N PRO A 234 -18.15 -2.50 -14.01
CA PRO A 234 -18.80 -2.33 -15.30
C PRO A 234 -19.43 -3.63 -15.80
N ASP A 235 -20.58 -3.52 -16.47
CA ASP A 235 -21.40 -4.68 -16.88
C ASP A 235 -20.82 -5.49 -18.04
N THR A 236 -19.89 -4.92 -18.81
CA THR A 236 -19.33 -5.58 -20.01
C THR A 236 -17.81 -5.64 -19.99
N ILE A 237 -17.28 -6.74 -20.55
CA ILE A 237 -15.82 -6.94 -20.70
C ILE A 237 -15.18 -5.82 -21.52
N GLU A 238 -15.88 -5.28 -22.51
CA GLU A 238 -15.37 -4.18 -23.33
C GLU A 238 -15.16 -2.90 -22.51
N VAL A 239 -16.09 -2.58 -21.60
CA VAL A 239 -15.94 -1.43 -20.70
C VAL A 239 -14.85 -1.70 -19.66
N ILE A 240 -14.77 -2.92 -19.11
CA ILE A 240 -13.70 -3.31 -18.18
C ILE A 240 -12.32 -3.11 -18.80
N ARG A 241 -12.12 -3.51 -20.07
CA ARG A 241 -10.86 -3.29 -20.79
C ARG A 241 -10.50 -1.82 -20.94
N LYS A 242 -11.50 -0.95 -21.12
CA LYS A 242 -11.30 0.51 -21.19
C LYS A 242 -11.02 1.13 -19.82
N CYS A 243 -11.27 0.40 -18.73
CA CYS A 243 -10.94 0.77 -17.36
C CYS A 243 -9.56 0.26 -16.89
N GLU A 244 -8.84 -0.50 -17.73
CA GLU A 244 -7.49 -0.97 -17.40
C GLU A 244 -6.53 0.21 -17.12
N LEU A 245 -5.68 0.01 -16.11
CA LEU A 245 -4.70 1.02 -15.71
C LEU A 245 -3.80 1.40 -16.87
N GLN A 246 -3.64 2.70 -17.08
CA GLN A 246 -2.83 3.25 -18.17
C GLN A 246 -1.32 3.17 -17.86
N LEU A 247 -0.79 1.98 -17.53
CA LEU A 247 0.60 1.76 -17.07
C LEU A 247 1.64 2.24 -18.08
N VAL A 248 1.54 1.82 -19.35
CA VAL A 248 2.50 2.19 -20.41
C VAL A 248 2.53 3.70 -20.63
N LYS A 249 1.35 4.34 -20.64
CA LYS A 249 1.25 5.79 -20.80
C LYS A 249 1.63 6.56 -19.53
N GLY A 250 1.57 5.89 -18.37
CA GLY A 250 1.97 6.40 -17.05
C GLY A 250 3.42 6.10 -16.68
N ARG A 251 4.24 5.61 -17.62
CA ARG A 251 5.63 5.22 -17.39
C ARG A 251 6.45 6.35 -16.76
N ALA A 252 6.28 7.58 -17.24
CA ALA A 252 7.06 8.72 -16.76
C ALA A 252 6.78 8.99 -15.27
N GLU A 253 5.53 8.85 -14.85
CA GLU A 253 5.08 9.04 -13.46
C GLU A 253 5.45 7.86 -12.56
N ILE A 254 5.60 6.66 -13.12
CA ILE A 254 6.14 5.49 -12.42
C ILE A 254 7.64 5.65 -12.17
N GLU A 255 8.40 6.07 -13.19
CA GLU A 255 9.86 6.28 -13.08
C GLU A 255 10.19 7.51 -12.21
N LYS A 256 9.44 8.60 -12.41
CA LYS A 256 9.61 9.89 -11.73
C LYS A 256 8.28 10.32 -11.09
N PRO A 257 8.03 9.91 -9.82
CA PRO A 257 6.79 10.21 -9.12
C PRO A 257 6.54 11.73 -9.04
N PRO A 258 5.34 12.23 -9.43
CA PRO A 258 5.02 13.64 -9.33
C PRO A 258 4.67 14.00 -7.88
N LEU A 259 5.69 14.36 -7.11
CA LEU A 259 5.52 14.91 -5.76
C LEU A 259 4.97 16.34 -5.91
N GLY A 260 3.70 16.55 -5.58
CA GLY A 260 3.02 17.83 -5.70
C GLY A 260 2.22 18.18 -4.44
N GLU A 261 1.61 19.36 -4.43
CA GLU A 261 0.84 19.86 -3.27
C GLU A 261 -0.37 18.98 -2.90
N GLU A 262 -0.82 18.12 -3.83
CA GLU A 262 -1.94 17.21 -3.62
C GLU A 262 -1.58 15.95 -2.81
N ILE A 263 -0.29 15.70 -2.55
CA ILE A 263 0.17 14.57 -1.75
C ILE A 263 0.94 15.11 -0.56
N LYS A 264 0.34 14.98 0.62
CA LYS A 264 0.91 15.47 1.87
C LYS A 264 1.06 14.34 2.86
N ILE A 265 2.10 14.42 3.67
CA ILE A 265 2.42 13.44 4.70
C ILE A 265 2.53 14.12 6.06
N VAL A 266 2.14 13.41 7.10
CA VAL A 266 2.35 13.81 8.50
C VAL A 266 2.83 12.60 9.30
N MET A 267 3.79 12.81 10.19
CA MET A 267 4.16 11.82 11.20
C MET A 267 3.14 11.86 12.34
N LEU A 268 2.79 10.70 12.90
CA LEU A 268 1.75 10.53 13.93
C LEU A 268 2.32 10.18 15.30
#